data_AF-A0A536Y9T3-F1
#
_entry.id   AF-A0A536Y9T3-F1
#
_cell.length_a   1.000
_cell.length_b   1.000
_cell.length_c   1.000
_cell.angle_alpha   90.00
_cell.angle_beta   90.00
_cell.angle_gamma   90.00
#
_symmetry.space_group_name_H-M   'P 1'
#
loop_
_entity.id
_entity.type
_entity.pdbx_description
1 polymer ?
#
loop_
_entity_poly.entity_id
_entity_poly.type
_entity_poly.pdbx_seq_one_letter_code
_entity_poly.pdbx_strand_id
1 'polypeptide(L)'
;GLSALFFQECTVKDGRIEQTNFHQYNSMRIAQMPKVETILMPTGGTVWGGIGEPTICVAAPAVLNAFYRATGKRIRSVPMKNHGIELV
;
A
#
# COMPACT_ATOMS: atom_id res chain seq x y z
N GLY A 1 3.06 2.22 -1.63
CA GLY A 1 2.03 2.04 -0.61
C GLY A 1 1.01 1.01 -1.04
N LEU A 2 0.15 1.32 -2.01
CA LEU A 2 -0.94 0.41 -2.42
C LEU A 2 -0.45 -0.88 -3.09
N SER A 3 0.60 -0.84 -3.92
CA SER A 3 1.19 -2.09 -4.46
C SER A 3 1.65 -3.04 -3.34
N ALA A 4 2.30 -2.48 -2.32
CA ALA A 4 2.74 -3.20 -1.13
C ALA A 4 1.56 -3.78 -0.33
N LEU A 5 0.48 -3.02 -0.19
CA LEU A 5 -0.71 -3.47 0.52
C LEU A 5 -1.44 -4.60 -0.23
N PHE A 6 -1.63 -4.49 -1.54
CA PHE A 6 -2.52 -5.39 -2.28
C PHE A 6 -1.82 -6.59 -2.93
N PHE A 7 -0.58 -6.44 -3.40
CA PHE A 7 0.04 -7.44 -4.28
C PHE A 7 1.39 -7.98 -3.79
N GLN A 8 2.24 -7.11 -3.25
CA GLN A 8 3.66 -7.39 -3.12
C GLN A 8 3.98 -8.13 -1.82
N GLU A 9 4.70 -9.23 -1.98
CA GLU A 9 5.34 -9.99 -0.91
C GLU A 9 6.58 -10.66 -1.50
N CYS A 10 7.56 -10.93 -0.65
CA CYS A 10 8.71 -11.76 -0.99
C CYS A 10 8.66 -13.01 -0.11
N THR A 11 8.31 -14.16 -0.68
CA THR A 11 8.36 -15.45 0.02
C THR A 11 9.75 -16.06 -0.12
N VAL A 12 10.18 -16.76 0.94
CA VAL A 12 11.48 -17.43 0.98
C VAL A 12 11.28 -18.94 0.94
N LYS A 13 11.94 -19.60 -0.01
CA LYS A 13 11.99 -21.04 -0.11
C LYS A 13 13.42 -21.50 -0.38
N ASP A 14 13.88 -22.50 0.35
CA ASP A 14 15.24 -23.07 0.22
C ASP A 14 16.35 -22.00 0.25
N GLY A 15 16.16 -20.97 1.09
CA GLY A 15 17.10 -19.86 1.26
C GLY A 15 17.09 -18.81 0.14
N ARG A 16 16.08 -18.81 -0.75
CA ARG A 16 15.99 -17.87 -1.89
C ARG A 16 14.60 -17.23 -1.99
N ILE A 17 14.56 -16.00 -2.52
CA ILE A 17 13.29 -15.33 -2.86
C ILE A 17 12.67 -16.02 -4.08
N GLU A 18 11.38 -16.33 -4.01
CA GLU A 18 10.66 -16.97 -5.11
C GLU A 18 10.23 -15.98 -6.20
N GLN A 19 9.81 -14.75 -5.83
CA GLN A 19 9.38 -13.72 -6.78
C GLN A 19 10.58 -12.99 -7.38
N THR A 20 11.00 -13.39 -8.58
CA THR A 20 12.23 -12.90 -9.22
C THR A 20 12.00 -11.86 -10.31
N ASN A 21 10.75 -11.55 -10.65
CA ASN A 21 10.40 -10.60 -11.71
C ASN A 21 8.97 -10.04 -11.50
N PHE A 22 8.58 -8.99 -12.22
CA PHE A 22 7.34 -8.22 -12.04
C PHE A 22 6.04 -8.95 -12.38
N HIS A 23 6.11 -10.09 -13.07
CA HIS A 23 4.94 -10.95 -13.25
C HIS A 23 4.58 -11.71 -11.96
N GLN A 24 5.53 -11.84 -11.02
CA GLN A 24 5.34 -12.47 -9.71
C GLN A 24 5.32 -11.42 -8.57
N TYR A 25 6.15 -10.37 -8.68
CA TYR A 25 6.16 -9.21 -7.77
C TYR A 25 5.44 -8.02 -8.41
N ASN A 26 4.11 -8.11 -8.47
CA ASN A 26 3.33 -7.17 -9.27
C ASN A 26 3.33 -5.75 -8.67
N SER A 27 3.12 -4.75 -9.52
CA SER A 27 2.88 -3.37 -9.11
C SER A 27 1.54 -2.91 -9.68
N MET A 28 0.83 -2.08 -8.91
CA MET A 28 -0.41 -1.46 -9.34
C MET A 28 -0.26 -0.80 -10.72
N ARG A 29 -1.27 -1.01 -11.58
CA ARG A 29 -1.34 -0.42 -12.91
C ARG A 29 -2.16 0.86 -12.89
N ILE A 30 -2.03 1.68 -13.93
CA ILE A 30 -2.75 2.97 -14.06
C ILE A 30 -4.27 2.77 -13.92
N ALA A 31 -4.82 1.69 -14.45
CA ALA A 31 -6.25 1.39 -14.37
C ALA A 31 -6.76 1.20 -12.93
N GLN A 32 -5.89 0.78 -12.00
CA GLN A 32 -6.21 0.54 -10.59
C GLN A 32 -5.93 1.76 -9.70
N MET A 33 -5.40 2.85 -10.27
CA MET A 33 -5.03 4.03 -9.51
C MET A 33 -6.31 4.74 -9.05
N PRO A 34 -6.55 4.86 -7.72
CA PRO A 34 -7.68 5.65 -7.25
C PRO A 34 -7.46 7.13 -7.58
N LYS A 35 -8.53 7.91 -7.64
CA LYS A 35 -8.42 9.36 -7.67
C LYS A 35 -7.69 9.83 -6.41
N VAL A 36 -6.60 10.58 -6.59
CA VAL A 36 -5.83 11.18 -5.50
C VAL A 36 -5.96 12.69 -5.57
N GLU A 37 -6.26 13.28 -4.43
CA GLU A 37 -6.21 14.71 -4.20
C GLU A 37 -5.07 15.00 -3.22
N THR A 38 -4.37 16.11 -3.42
CA THR A 38 -3.26 16.50 -2.56
C THR A 38 -3.51 17.90 -2.02
N ILE A 39 -3.43 18.03 -0.70
CA ILE A 39 -3.54 19.31 0.00
C ILE A 39 -2.14 19.63 0.53
N LEU A 40 -1.56 20.75 0.09
CA LEU A 40 -0.32 21.26 0.61
C LEU A 40 -0.63 22.17 1.80
N MET A 41 -0.27 21.73 2.99
CA MET A 41 -0.47 22.48 4.22
C MET A 41 0.82 23.21 4.62
N PRO A 42 0.80 24.53 4.82
CA PRO A 42 1.95 25.27 5.33
C PRO A 42 2.35 24.75 6.72
N THR A 43 3.65 24.58 6.95
CA THR A 43 4.19 24.19 8.27
C THR A 43 4.08 25.31 9.31
N GLY A 44 3.89 26.56 8.87
CA GLY A 44 3.78 27.75 9.74
C GLY A 44 5.11 28.21 10.36
N GLY A 45 6.23 27.55 10.05
CA GLY A 45 7.58 27.88 10.54
C GLY A 45 8.54 28.23 9.41
N THR A 46 9.82 28.48 9.76
CA THR A 46 10.88 28.84 8.81
C THR A 46 11.61 27.65 8.19
N VAL A 47 11.30 26.42 8.64
CA VAL A 47 11.97 25.18 8.22
C VAL A 47 11.01 24.26 7.48
N TRP A 48 11.51 23.61 6.43
CA TRP A 48 10.79 22.64 5.61
C TRP A 48 11.25 21.23 5.97
N GLY A 49 10.30 20.30 6.12
CA GLY A 49 10.58 18.88 6.32
C GLY A 49 10.53 18.09 5.01
N GLY A 50 11.03 16.85 5.03
CA GLY A 50 10.87 15.90 3.91
C GLY A 50 9.43 15.39 3.81
N ILE A 51 8.90 15.27 2.58
CA ILE A 51 7.51 14.83 2.33
C ILE A 51 7.40 13.49 1.59
N GLY A 52 8.52 12.96 1.06
CA GLY A 52 8.52 11.73 0.27
C GLY A 52 8.01 10.50 1.04
N GLU A 53 8.61 10.20 2.20
CA GLU A 53 8.28 9.02 3.00
C GLU A 53 7.01 9.17 3.87
N PRO A 54 6.72 10.33 4.50
CA PRO A 54 5.51 10.45 5.33
C PRO A 54 4.21 10.06 4.60
N THR A 55 4.12 10.36 3.30
CA THR A 55 2.93 10.06 2.49
C THR A 55 2.77 8.55 2.21
N ILE A 56 3.87 7.79 2.07
CA ILE A 56 3.76 6.33 1.83
C ILE A 56 3.36 5.57 3.09
N CYS A 57 3.80 6.03 4.27
CA CYS A 57 3.55 5.37 5.56
C CYS A 57 2.07 5.35 5.96
N VAL A 58 1.30 6.37 5.57
CA VAL A 58 -0.10 6.53 5.97
C VAL A 58 -1.09 5.84 5.02
N ALA A 59 -0.69 5.55 3.78
CA ALA A 59 -1.58 5.05 2.75
C ALA A 59 -2.20 3.67 3.09
N ALA A 60 -1.36 2.70 3.48
CA ALA A 60 -1.82 1.36 3.81
C ALA A 60 -2.76 1.30 5.03
N PRO A 61 -2.43 1.90 6.19
CA PRO A 61 -3.32 1.89 7.34
C PRO A 61 -4.63 2.66 7.10
N ALA A 62 -4.60 3.73 6.29
CA ALA A 62 -5.82 4.45 5.90
C ALA A 62 -6.80 3.55 5.14
N VAL A 63 -6.30 2.79 4.15
CA VAL A 63 -7.11 1.83 3.38
C VAL A 63 -7.62 0.69 4.28
N LEU A 64 -6.77 0.12 5.15
CA LEU A 64 -7.19 -0.94 6.09
C LEU A 64 -8.28 -0.46 7.06
N ASN A 65 -8.21 0.78 7.53
CA ASN A 65 -9.26 1.38 8.35
C ASN A 65 -10.55 1.59 7.56
N ALA A 66 -10.48 2.06 6.31
CA ALA A 66 -11.64 2.17 5.44
C ALA A 66 -12.28 0.81 5.16
N PHE A 67 -11.47 -0.22 4.89
CA PHE A 67 -11.92 -1.59 4.70
C PHE A 67 -12.66 -2.13 5.94
N TYR A 68 -12.10 -1.94 7.14
CA TYR A 68 -12.77 -2.32 8.39
C TYR A 68 -14.11 -1.59 8.56
N ARG A 69 -14.15 -0.28 8.30
CA ARG A 69 -15.39 0.51 8.38
C ARG A 69 -16.46 0.03 7.39
N ALA A 70 -16.05 -0.40 6.19
CA ALA A 70 -16.97 -0.87 5.15
C ALA A 70 -17.47 -2.30 5.37
N THR A 71 -16.67 -3.17 5.99
CA THR A 71 -16.93 -4.61 6.03
C THR A 71 -17.11 -5.20 7.43
N GLY A 72 -16.73 -4.47 8.48
CA GLY A 72 -16.60 -4.98 9.85
C GLY A 72 -15.42 -5.94 10.06
N LYS A 73 -14.66 -6.30 9.01
CA LYS A 73 -13.56 -7.27 9.09
C LYS A 73 -12.22 -6.56 9.27
N ARG A 74 -11.48 -6.90 10.32
CA ARG A 74 -10.15 -6.33 10.60
C ARG A 74 -9.05 -7.25 10.08
N ILE A 75 -8.36 -6.83 9.03
CA ILE A 75 -7.17 -7.49 8.50
C ILE A 75 -5.92 -6.95 9.23
N ARG A 76 -5.03 -7.85 9.63
CA ARG A 76 -3.77 -7.54 10.35
C ARG A 76 -2.51 -8.11 9.68
N SER A 77 -2.69 -8.90 8.62
CA SER A 77 -1.63 -9.41 7.76
C SER A 77 -1.81 -8.88 6.35
N VAL A 78 -0.71 -8.69 5.64
CA VAL A 78 -0.68 -8.19 4.26
C VAL A 78 0.24 -9.12 3.45
N PRO A 79 0.11 -9.20 2.11
CA PRO A 79 -0.80 -8.43 1.25
C PRO A 79 -2.27 -8.89 1.26
N MET A 80 -3.17 -8.01 0.82
CA MET A 80 -4.62 -8.23 0.77
C MET A 80 -5.03 -9.39 -0.15
N LYS A 81 -4.25 -9.69 -1.21
CA LYS A 81 -4.48 -10.87 -2.07
C LYS A 81 -4.52 -12.19 -1.28
N ASN A 82 -3.77 -12.29 -0.18
CA ASN A 82 -3.74 -13.49 0.68
C ASN A 82 -5.02 -13.66 1.51
N HIS A 83 -5.88 -12.64 1.50
CA HIS A 83 -7.20 -12.63 2.13
C HIS A 83 -8.34 -12.72 1.10
N GLY A 84 -8.04 -13.01 -0.17
CA GLY A 84 -9.02 -13.05 -1.25
C GLY A 84 -9.59 -11.67 -1.60
N ILE A 85 -8.83 -10.60 -1.34
CA ILE A 85 -9.25 -9.22 -1.62
C ILE A 85 -8.36 -8.67 -2.72
N GLU A 86 -9.00 -8.30 -3.82
CA GLU A 86 -8.34 -7.78 -5.02
C GLU A 86 -8.64 -6.29 -5.21
N LEU A 87 -7.64 -5.56 -5.71
CA LEU A 87 -7.80 -4.18 -6.13
C LEU A 87 -8.18 -4.17 -7.62
N VAL A 88 -9.43 -3.76 -7.90
CA VAL A 88 -9.99 -3.64 -9.24
C VAL A 88 -9.75 -2.25 -9.83
#